data_AF-A0AAV5V672-F1
#
_entry.id   AF-A0AAV5V672-F1
#
_cell.length_a   1.000
_cell.length_b   1.000
_cell.length_c   1.000
_cell.angle_alpha   90.00
_cell.angle_beta   90.00
_cell.angle_gamma   90.00
#
_symmetry.space_group_name_H-M   'P 1'
#
loop_
_entity.id
_entity.type
_entity.pdbx_description
1 polymer ?
#
loop_
_entity_poly.entity_id
_entity_poly.type
_entity_poly.pdbx_seq_one_letter_code
_entity_poly.pdbx_strand_id
1 'polypeptide(L)'
;MGAGQSAETAPQPEVIRINREEIPEQYKTVGVSTAVVKRINSQQQASPAAAAGGGGAATSEEAKKLKAELDRERAEKTRLREEMAKLTELQARRSTGTTTTSLAEDIEDRKRIFDETVQRVEKQFFSYQRENVCSDNEARILECIDQNKGTVLKCKPLAEIYEKCVTDFRKQVLSGK
;
A
#
# COMPACT_ATOMS: atom_id res chain seq x y z
N MET A 1 3.85 38.05 -30.97
CA MET A 1 5.23 37.68 -30.54
C MET A 1 5.11 37.16 -29.12
N GLY A 2 5.56 35.99 -28.66
CA GLY A 2 6.12 34.73 -29.19
C GLY A 2 5.99 33.72 -28.02
N ALA A 3 5.42 32.54 -28.23
CA ALA A 3 6.11 31.25 -28.43
C ALA A 3 6.98 30.78 -27.23
N GLY A 4 6.69 29.58 -26.72
CA GLY A 4 7.58 28.85 -25.79
C GLY A 4 6.94 27.75 -24.95
N GLN A 5 6.18 26.83 -25.55
CA GLN A 5 5.77 25.58 -24.89
C GLN A 5 7.00 24.70 -24.66
N SER A 6 7.20 24.18 -23.44
CA SER A 6 8.12 23.06 -23.20
C SER A 6 7.30 21.82 -22.87
N ALA A 7 7.29 20.89 -23.81
CA ALA A 7 6.69 19.57 -23.67
C ALA A 7 7.61 18.67 -22.83
N GLU A 8 7.11 18.17 -21.70
CA GLU A 8 7.79 17.13 -20.92
C GLU A 8 7.76 15.82 -21.71
N THR A 9 8.94 15.43 -22.17
CA THR A 9 9.22 14.18 -22.87
C THR A 9 9.38 13.07 -21.84
N ALA A 10 8.75 11.92 -22.08
CA ALA A 10 8.81 10.73 -21.24
C ALA A 10 10.25 10.36 -20.82
N PRO A 11 10.47 9.86 -19.59
CA PRO A 11 11.81 9.59 -19.08
C PRO A 11 12.45 8.44 -19.86
N GLN A 12 13.44 8.77 -20.70
CA GLN A 12 14.35 7.76 -21.24
C GLN A 12 15.24 7.26 -20.10
N PRO A 13 15.56 5.95 -20.03
CA PRO A 13 16.41 5.42 -18.98
C PRO A 13 17.77 6.15 -18.99
N GLU A 14 18.23 6.54 -17.81
CA GLU A 14 19.47 7.30 -17.63
C GLU A 14 20.68 6.46 -18.07
N VAL A 15 21.18 6.73 -19.27
CA VAL A 15 22.37 6.05 -19.80
C VAL A 15 23.60 6.75 -19.24
N ILE A 16 24.20 6.16 -18.21
CA ILE A 16 25.47 6.62 -17.65
C ILE A 16 26.58 6.39 -18.68
N ARG A 17 27.11 7.47 -19.26
CA ARG A 17 28.23 7.44 -20.20
C ARG A 17 29.52 7.70 -19.44
N ILE A 18 30.26 6.64 -19.13
CA ILE A 18 31.56 6.74 -18.45
C ILE A 18 32.60 7.18 -19.48
N ASN A 19 33.22 8.34 -19.25
CA ASN A 19 34.30 8.82 -20.11
C ASN A 19 35.62 8.12 -19.72
N ARG A 20 36.53 7.98 -20.69
CA ARG A 20 37.75 7.17 -20.48
C ARG A 20 38.71 7.78 -19.45
N GLU A 21 38.59 9.08 -19.19
CA GLU A 21 39.33 9.80 -18.16
C GLU A 21 38.80 9.52 -16.74
N GLU A 22 37.55 9.06 -16.59
CA GLU A 22 36.89 8.79 -15.31
C GLU A 22 37.18 7.38 -14.77
N ILE A 23 37.91 6.56 -15.53
CA ILE A 23 38.26 5.19 -15.14
C ILE A 23 39.50 5.23 -14.23
N PRO A 24 39.42 4.76 -12.97
CA PRO A 24 40.56 4.74 -12.07
C PRO A 24 41.73 3.92 -12.63
N GLU A 25 42.96 4.34 -12.36
CA GLU A 25 44.17 3.71 -12.94
C GLU A 25 44.27 2.21 -12.67
N GLN A 26 43.69 1.72 -11.56
CA GLN A 26 43.68 0.30 -11.22
C GLN A 26 42.86 -0.57 -12.18
N TYR A 27 41.92 0.02 -12.94
CA TYR A 27 41.08 -0.68 -13.92
C TYR A 27 41.56 -0.51 -15.37
N LYS A 28 42.58 0.32 -15.60
CA LYS A 28 43.13 0.60 -16.93
C LYS A 28 43.91 -0.59 -17.52
N THR A 29 44.38 -1.49 -16.65
CA THR A 29 45.21 -2.66 -16.99
C THR A 29 44.42 -3.94 -17.22
N VAL A 30 43.10 -3.93 -17.04
CA VAL A 30 42.25 -5.11 -17.27
C VAL A 30 41.95 -5.22 -18.77
N GLY A 31 42.72 -6.03 -19.47
CA GLY A 31 42.53 -6.29 -20.90
C GLY A 31 41.25 -7.09 -21.16
N VAL A 32 40.29 -6.51 -21.87
CA VAL A 32 39.10 -7.23 -22.34
C VAL A 32 39.52 -8.14 -23.49
N SER A 33 39.13 -9.42 -23.44
CA SER A 33 39.49 -10.37 -24.49
C SER A 33 38.89 -9.96 -25.84
N THR A 34 39.64 -10.16 -26.93
CA THR A 34 39.22 -9.79 -28.30
C THR A 34 37.93 -10.49 -28.73
N ALA A 35 37.63 -11.66 -28.15
CA ALA A 35 36.38 -12.40 -28.36
C ALA A 35 35.16 -11.67 -27.78
N VAL A 36 35.29 -11.03 -26.62
CA VAL A 36 34.20 -10.27 -25.99
C VAL A 36 33.94 -8.97 -26.75
N VAL A 37 35.01 -8.29 -27.20
CA VAL A 37 34.90 -7.09 -28.03
C VAL A 37 34.18 -7.39 -29.35
N LYS A 38 34.56 -8.49 -30.03
CA LYS A 38 33.89 -8.92 -31.26
C LYS A 38 32.41 -9.23 -31.03
N ARG A 39 32.07 -9.90 -29.93
CA ARG A 39 30.67 -10.23 -29.59
C ARG A 39 29.83 -8.97 -29.39
N ILE A 40 30.33 -8.01 -28.61
CA ILE A 40 29.60 -6.77 -28.32
C ILE A 40 29.43 -5.93 -29.59
N ASN A 41 30.48 -5.81 -30.42
CA ASN A 41 30.37 -5.11 -31.71
C ASN A 41 29.36 -5.79 -32.66
N SER A 42 29.36 -7.13 -32.71
CA SER A 42 28.37 -7.86 -33.50
C SER A 42 26.95 -7.71 -32.94
N GLN A 43 26.79 -7.57 -31.63
CA GLN A 43 25.49 -7.40 -30.97
C GLN A 43 24.95 -5.98 -31.12
N GLN A 44 25.83 -4.96 -31.12
CA GLN A 44 25.47 -3.57 -31.48
C GLN A 44 25.13 -3.41 -32.97
N GLN A 45 25.78 -4.19 -33.86
CA GLN A 45 25.41 -4.21 -35.29
C GLN A 45 24.13 -5.03 -35.57
N ALA A 46 23.76 -5.96 -34.69
CA ALA A 46 22.59 -6.84 -34.85
C ALA A 46 21.24 -6.23 -34.43
N SER A 47 21.13 -4.91 -34.21
CA SER A 47 19.84 -4.23 -33.98
C SER A 47 19.93 -2.76 -34.42
N PRO A 48 19.08 -2.21 -35.32
CA PRO A 48 17.95 -2.77 -36.06
C PRO A 48 18.15 -2.66 -37.60
N ALA A 49 19.02 -3.49 -38.17
CA ALA A 49 19.20 -3.55 -39.64
C ALA A 49 18.97 -4.97 -40.24
N ALA A 50 18.71 -5.98 -39.41
CA ALA A 50 18.44 -7.35 -39.87
C ALA A 50 16.98 -7.58 -40.34
N ALA A 51 16.32 -6.55 -40.87
CA ALA A 51 15.00 -6.67 -41.50
C ALA A 51 15.06 -6.68 -43.04
N ALA A 52 16.26 -6.64 -43.64
CA ALA A 52 16.40 -6.69 -45.09
C ALA A 52 17.64 -7.53 -45.47
N GLY A 53 17.39 -8.77 -45.91
CA GLY A 53 18.33 -9.44 -46.80
C GLY A 53 18.80 -10.81 -46.36
N GLY A 54 18.12 -11.83 -46.90
CA GLY A 54 18.82 -13.00 -47.43
C GLY A 54 18.71 -14.28 -46.59
N GLY A 55 17.91 -15.24 -47.09
CA GLY A 55 18.04 -16.62 -46.64
C GLY A 55 16.89 -17.56 -46.96
N GLY A 56 16.64 -17.81 -48.25
CA GLY A 56 16.06 -19.10 -48.68
C GLY A 56 14.54 -19.15 -48.80
N ALA A 57 14.10 -19.67 -49.94
CA ALA A 57 12.72 -19.92 -50.34
C ALA A 57 12.02 -21.02 -49.50
N ALA A 58 12.01 -20.89 -48.17
CA ALA A 58 11.00 -21.55 -47.36
C ALA A 58 9.72 -20.72 -47.50
N THR A 59 8.87 -21.19 -48.42
CA THR A 59 7.41 -20.91 -48.53
C THR A 59 7.01 -19.44 -48.62
N SER A 60 7.16 -18.84 -49.81
CA SER A 60 6.59 -17.53 -50.20
C SER A 60 5.16 -17.30 -49.70
N GLU A 61 4.33 -18.35 -49.64
CA GLU A 61 2.96 -18.28 -49.13
C GLU A 61 2.88 -18.16 -47.60
N GLU A 62 3.76 -18.82 -46.83
CA GLU A 62 3.84 -18.65 -45.38
C GLU A 62 4.41 -17.29 -45.02
N ALA A 63 5.39 -16.78 -45.78
CA ALA A 63 5.90 -15.43 -45.62
C ALA A 63 4.81 -14.36 -45.90
N LYS A 64 3.97 -14.56 -46.92
CA LYS A 64 2.81 -13.69 -47.19
C LYS A 64 1.76 -13.79 -46.08
N LYS A 65 1.47 -15.00 -45.58
CA LYS A 65 0.53 -15.23 -44.47
C LYS A 65 1.00 -14.55 -43.18
N LEU A 66 2.27 -14.72 -42.83
CA LEU A 66 2.88 -14.07 -41.67
C LEU A 66 2.88 -12.55 -41.80
N LYS A 67 3.08 -12.02 -43.01
CA LYS A 67 3.01 -10.58 -43.27
C LYS A 67 1.57 -10.05 -43.11
N ALA A 68 0.59 -10.76 -43.65
CA ALA A 68 -0.83 -10.42 -43.47
C ALA A 68 -1.26 -10.47 -41.99
N GLU A 69 -0.78 -11.46 -41.24
CA GLU A 69 -1.05 -11.58 -39.80
C GLU A 69 -0.38 -10.43 -39.02
N LEU A 70 0.87 -10.10 -39.35
CA LEU A 70 1.58 -8.98 -38.73
C LEU A 70 0.90 -7.64 -38.99
N ASP A 71 0.40 -7.43 -40.21
CA ASP A 71 -0.33 -6.21 -40.56
C ASP A 71 -1.69 -6.14 -39.82
N ARG A 72 -2.35 -7.28 -39.61
CA ARG A 72 -3.56 -7.38 -38.78
C ARG A 72 -3.29 -7.08 -37.31
N GLU A 73 -2.26 -7.68 -36.73
CA GLU A 73 -1.85 -7.39 -35.34
C GLU A 73 -1.45 -5.93 -35.15
N ARG A 74 -0.78 -5.33 -36.15
CA ARG A 74 -0.44 -3.89 -36.13
C ARG A 74 -1.70 -3.02 -36.14
N ALA A 75 -2.68 -3.35 -36.97
CA ALA A 75 -3.96 -2.63 -37.02
C ALA A 75 -4.77 -2.78 -35.72
N GLU A 76 -4.77 -3.96 -35.11
CA GLU A 76 -5.42 -4.19 -33.83
C GLU A 76 -4.70 -3.45 -32.70
N LYS A 77 -3.36 -3.48 -32.69
CA LYS A 77 -2.54 -2.72 -31.73
C LYS A 77 -2.74 -1.22 -31.86
N THR A 78 -2.89 -0.67 -33.07
CA THR A 78 -3.21 0.76 -33.24
C THR A 78 -4.60 1.06 -32.70
N ARG A 79 -5.60 0.21 -32.98
CA ARG A 79 -6.95 0.38 -32.44
C ARG A 79 -6.96 0.34 -30.91
N LEU A 80 -6.28 -0.64 -30.31
CA LEU A 80 -6.15 -0.75 -28.86
C LEU A 80 -5.41 0.44 -28.25
N ARG A 81 -4.39 0.99 -28.93
CA ARG A 81 -3.72 2.22 -28.49
C ARG A 81 -4.64 3.42 -28.54
N GLU A 82 -5.47 3.55 -29.56
CA GLU A 82 -6.47 4.62 -29.67
C GLU A 82 -7.56 4.48 -28.59
N GLU A 83 -8.04 3.27 -28.34
CA GLU A 83 -8.99 2.98 -27.25
C GLU A 83 -8.38 3.31 -25.88
N MET A 84 -7.13 2.89 -25.62
CA MET A 84 -6.40 3.23 -24.40
C MET A 84 -6.15 4.73 -24.26
N ALA A 85 -5.82 5.43 -25.36
CA ALA A 85 -5.67 6.88 -25.35
C ALA A 85 -6.99 7.58 -25.00
N LYS A 86 -8.11 7.13 -25.59
CA LYS A 86 -9.45 7.66 -25.30
C LYS A 86 -9.88 7.39 -23.85
N LEU A 87 -9.61 6.19 -23.33
CA LEU A 87 -9.86 5.86 -21.92
C LEU A 87 -8.98 6.69 -20.99
N THR A 88 -7.71 6.90 -21.35
CA THR A 88 -6.79 7.75 -20.59
C THR A 88 -7.24 9.21 -20.61
N GLU A 89 -7.76 9.72 -21.73
CA GLU A 89 -8.32 11.06 -21.83
C GLU A 89 -9.60 11.23 -20.99
N LEU A 90 -10.49 10.24 -21.01
CA LEU A 90 -11.69 10.22 -20.17
C LEU A 90 -11.34 10.14 -18.68
N GLN A 91 -10.35 9.32 -18.32
CA GLN A 91 -9.84 9.25 -16.97
C GLN A 91 -9.15 10.55 -16.56
N ALA A 92 -8.32 11.15 -17.41
CA ALA A 92 -7.67 12.43 -17.15
C ALA A 92 -8.70 13.55 -16.94
N ARG A 93 -9.76 13.62 -17.76
CA ARG A 93 -10.90 14.54 -17.56
C ARG A 93 -11.64 14.29 -16.24
N ARG A 94 -11.74 13.04 -15.79
CA ARG A 94 -12.33 12.68 -14.50
C ARG A 94 -11.38 12.98 -13.32
N SER A 95 -10.07 12.87 -13.54
CA SER A 95 -9.03 13.09 -12.53
C SER A 95 -8.79 14.57 -12.25
N THR A 96 -8.84 15.46 -13.25
CA THR A 96 -8.64 16.91 -13.07
C THR A 96 -9.79 17.62 -12.33
N GLY A 97 -10.94 16.97 -12.13
CA GLY A 97 -12.08 17.57 -11.43
C GLY A 97 -12.35 17.05 -10.01
N THR A 98 -11.70 15.96 -9.55
CA THR A 98 -12.21 15.25 -8.36
C THR A 98 -11.16 14.59 -7.47
N THR A 99 -9.89 14.40 -7.86
CA THR A 99 -9.04 13.46 -7.11
C THR A 99 -8.38 13.96 -5.82
N THR A 100 -8.20 15.27 -5.62
CA THR A 100 -7.56 15.79 -4.40
C THR A 100 -8.56 16.26 -3.35
N THR A 101 -9.72 16.78 -3.77
CA THR A 101 -10.84 17.10 -2.87
C THR A 101 -11.54 15.83 -2.40
N SER A 102 -11.80 14.87 -3.31
CA SER A 102 -12.45 13.59 -2.94
C SER A 102 -11.63 12.77 -1.96
N LEU A 103 -10.29 12.77 -2.02
CA LEU A 103 -9.51 11.97 -1.08
C LEU A 103 -9.50 12.58 0.33
N ALA A 104 -9.44 13.91 0.43
CA ALA A 104 -9.50 14.61 1.71
C ALA A 104 -10.90 14.47 2.34
N GLU A 105 -11.95 14.63 1.53
CA GLU A 105 -13.35 14.41 1.92
C GLU A 105 -13.58 12.94 2.33
N ASP A 106 -13.05 11.97 1.57
CA ASP A 106 -13.13 10.54 1.92
C ASP A 106 -12.43 10.22 3.26
N ILE A 107 -11.31 10.89 3.57
CA ILE A 107 -10.60 10.70 4.84
C ILE A 107 -11.41 11.31 5.99
N GLU A 108 -12.01 12.47 5.77
CA GLU A 108 -12.83 13.16 6.77
C GLU A 108 -14.14 12.40 7.05
N ASP A 109 -14.78 11.86 6.01
CA ASP A 109 -15.94 10.98 6.14
C ASP A 109 -15.61 9.68 6.87
N ARG A 110 -14.45 9.06 6.58
CA ARG A 110 -14.00 7.87 7.32
C ARG A 110 -13.74 8.17 8.79
N LYS A 111 -13.15 9.33 9.12
CA LYS A 111 -12.96 9.77 10.51
C LYS A 111 -14.31 9.97 11.20
N ARG A 112 -15.26 10.63 10.53
CA ARG A 112 -16.61 10.84 11.05
C ARG A 112 -17.34 9.53 11.33
N ILE A 113 -17.26 8.56 10.41
CA ILE A 113 -17.85 7.22 10.59
C ILE A 113 -17.20 6.48 11.76
N PHE A 114 -15.88 6.58 11.89
CA PHE A 114 -15.15 5.99 13.01
C PHE A 114 -15.60 6.60 14.34
N ASP A 115 -15.64 7.93 14.43
CA ASP A 115 -16.06 8.64 15.65
C ASP A 115 -17.52 8.32 16.02
N GLU A 116 -18.44 8.26 15.05
CA GLU A 116 -19.82 7.84 15.28
C GLU A 116 -19.89 6.39 15.78
N THR A 117 -19.06 5.51 15.25
CA THR A 117 -18.99 4.10 15.66
C THR A 117 -18.46 3.98 17.08
N VAL A 118 -17.42 4.73 17.42
CA VAL A 118 -16.89 4.80 18.80
C VAL A 118 -17.97 5.31 19.74
N GLN A 119 -18.65 6.42 19.41
CA GLN A 119 -19.75 6.94 20.25
C GLN A 119 -20.89 5.93 20.40
N ARG A 120 -21.21 5.16 19.37
CA ARG A 120 -22.23 4.11 19.43
C ARG A 120 -21.81 2.96 20.33
N VAL A 121 -20.56 2.50 20.23
CA VAL A 121 -19.98 1.48 21.11
C VAL A 121 -19.90 2.02 22.54
N GLU A 122 -19.43 3.24 22.75
CA GLU A 122 -19.42 3.89 24.06
C GLU A 122 -20.81 3.97 24.66
N LYS A 123 -21.80 4.44 23.90
CA LYS A 123 -23.18 4.49 24.37
C LYS A 123 -23.73 3.09 24.63
N GLN A 124 -23.40 2.09 23.84
CA GLN A 124 -23.96 0.74 23.99
C GLN A 124 -23.33 -0.05 25.14
N PHE A 125 -22.02 0.15 25.39
CA PHE A 125 -21.26 -0.62 26.39
C PHE A 125 -20.97 0.17 27.68
N PHE A 126 -20.94 1.49 27.63
CA PHE A 126 -20.61 2.36 28.77
C PHE A 126 -21.80 3.17 29.31
N SER A 127 -22.96 3.20 28.64
CA SER A 127 -24.16 3.85 29.23
C SER A 127 -24.68 3.11 30.47
N TYR A 128 -24.32 1.83 30.63
CA TYR A 128 -24.68 1.04 31.79
C TYR A 128 -23.44 0.64 32.58
N GLN A 129 -22.87 1.60 33.31
CA GLN A 129 -22.01 1.27 34.44
C GLN A 129 -22.91 0.76 35.56
N ARG A 130 -22.83 -0.54 35.89
CA ARG A 130 -23.54 -1.07 37.05
C ARG A 130 -23.01 -0.38 38.31
N GLU A 131 -23.94 0.09 39.15
CA GLU A 131 -23.60 0.67 40.45
C GLU A 131 -22.76 -0.32 41.28
N ASN A 132 -21.89 0.21 42.14
CA ASN A 132 -21.04 -0.60 43.01
C ASN A 132 -21.89 -1.30 44.07
N VAL A 133 -22.35 -2.51 43.77
CA VAL A 133 -23.18 -3.37 44.64
C VAL A 133 -22.46 -3.74 45.94
N CYS A 134 -21.12 -3.68 45.97
CA CYS A 134 -20.31 -4.04 47.14
C CYS A 134 -19.83 -2.82 47.94
N SER A 135 -20.33 -1.61 47.64
CA SER A 135 -19.95 -0.37 48.32
C SER A 135 -20.23 -0.40 49.84
N ASP A 136 -21.33 -1.02 50.27
CA ASP A 136 -21.65 -1.18 51.69
C ASP A 136 -20.60 -2.02 52.45
N ASN A 137 -20.07 -3.07 51.79
CA ASN A 137 -19.04 -3.92 52.36
C ASN A 137 -17.69 -3.18 52.43
N GLU A 138 -17.40 -2.34 51.43
CA GLU A 138 -16.22 -1.47 51.42
C GLU A 138 -16.26 -0.44 52.55
N ALA A 139 -17.41 0.21 52.76
CA ALA A 139 -17.61 1.14 53.86
C ALA A 139 -17.37 0.49 55.24
N ARG A 140 -17.87 -0.74 55.44
CA ARG A 140 -17.65 -1.52 56.68
C ARG A 140 -16.19 -1.91 56.89
N ILE A 141 -15.47 -2.24 55.83
CA ILE A 141 -14.03 -2.53 55.91
C ILE A 141 -13.27 -1.26 56.31
N LEU A 142 -13.56 -0.13 55.68
CA LEU A 142 -12.92 1.15 56.00
C LEU A 142 -13.20 1.57 57.44
N GLU A 143 -14.44 1.41 57.90
CA GLU A 143 -14.82 1.66 59.29
C GLU A 143 -14.04 0.76 60.26
N CYS A 144 -13.93 -0.55 59.96
CA CYS A 144 -13.16 -1.47 60.79
C CYS A 144 -11.68 -1.11 60.85
N ILE A 145 -11.08 -0.70 59.72
CA ILE A 145 -9.68 -0.29 59.65
C ILE A 145 -9.45 0.99 60.45
N ASP A 146 -10.35 1.97 60.36
CA ASP A 146 -10.25 3.22 61.12
C ASP A 146 -10.40 2.97 62.62
N GLN A 147 -11.26 2.03 63.03
CA GLN A 147 -11.40 1.64 64.44
C GLN A 147 -10.21 0.80 64.95
N ASN A 148 -9.50 0.09 64.08
CA ASN A 148 -8.42 -0.85 64.44
C ASN A 148 -7.07 -0.45 63.83
N LYS A 149 -6.68 0.82 64.02
CA LYS A 149 -5.39 1.36 63.53
C LYS A 149 -4.23 0.47 64.00
N GLY A 150 -3.54 -0.18 63.05
CA GLY A 150 -2.40 -1.07 63.31
C GLY A 150 -2.74 -2.56 63.48
N THR A 151 -4.02 -2.97 63.49
CA THR A 151 -4.41 -4.39 63.58
C THR A 151 -5.41 -4.81 62.49
N VAL A 152 -5.00 -4.64 61.23
CA VAL A 152 -5.81 -4.91 60.02
C VAL A 152 -6.36 -6.35 59.96
N LEU A 153 -5.67 -7.31 60.57
CA LEU A 153 -6.07 -8.72 60.62
C LEU A 153 -7.43 -8.95 61.31
N LYS A 154 -7.86 -8.06 62.21
CA LYS A 154 -9.20 -8.16 62.83
C LYS A 154 -10.34 -7.92 61.84
N CYS A 155 -10.07 -7.20 60.75
CA CYS A 155 -11.04 -6.91 59.70
C CYS A 155 -11.08 -7.99 58.61
N LYS A 156 -10.26 -9.06 58.73
CA LYS A 156 -10.22 -10.17 57.77
C LYS A 156 -11.61 -10.79 57.46
N PRO A 157 -12.50 -11.03 58.45
CA PRO A 157 -13.82 -11.58 58.13
C PRO A 157 -14.67 -10.67 57.24
N LEU A 158 -14.50 -9.34 57.35
CA LEU A 158 -15.20 -8.38 56.49
C LEU A 158 -14.65 -8.40 55.06
N ALA A 159 -13.33 -8.60 54.90
CA ALA A 159 -12.71 -8.78 53.59
C ALA A 159 -13.22 -10.04 52.88
N GLU A 160 -13.41 -11.16 53.60
CA GLU A 160 -13.97 -12.39 53.01
C GLU A 160 -15.42 -12.20 52.51
N ILE A 161 -16.21 -11.35 53.20
CA ILE A 161 -17.57 -11.01 52.76
C ILE A 161 -17.53 -10.13 51.51
N TYR A 162 -16.63 -9.15 51.46
CA TYR A 162 -16.43 -8.31 50.29
C TYR A 162 -15.96 -9.10 49.07
N GLU A 163 -14.99 -10.01 49.24
CA GLU A 163 -14.51 -10.88 48.16
C GLU A 163 -15.61 -11.78 47.60
N LYS A 164 -16.49 -12.32 48.46
CA LYS A 164 -17.68 -13.06 48.03
C LYS A 164 -18.64 -12.17 47.22
N CYS A 165 -18.93 -10.97 47.70
CA CYS A 165 -19.77 -10.00 47.00
C CYS A 165 -19.22 -9.69 45.60
N VAL A 166 -17.91 -9.41 45.48
CA VAL A 166 -17.26 -9.12 44.19
C VAL A 166 -17.28 -10.34 43.28
N THR A 167 -17.05 -11.54 43.83
CA THR A 167 -17.08 -12.79 43.06
C THR A 167 -18.47 -13.08 42.51
N ASP A 168 -19.51 -12.90 43.32
CA ASP A 168 -20.89 -13.14 42.91
C ASP A 168 -21.39 -12.08 41.94
N PHE A 169 -21.02 -10.81 42.15
CA PHE A 169 -21.26 -9.73 41.19
C PHE A 169 -20.57 -10.02 39.85
N ARG A 170 -19.30 -10.44 39.87
CA ARG A 170 -18.57 -10.85 38.66
C ARG A 170 -19.26 -12.00 37.94
N LYS A 171 -19.74 -13.01 38.67
CA LYS A 171 -20.53 -14.11 38.08
C LYS A 171 -21.81 -13.61 37.45
N GLN A 172 -22.54 -12.70 38.10
CA GLN A 172 -23.76 -12.10 37.54
C GLN A 172 -23.47 -11.35 36.23
N VAL A 173 -22.43 -10.50 36.22
CA VAL A 173 -21.99 -9.77 35.02
C VAL A 173 -21.60 -10.72 33.89
N LEU A 174 -20.82 -11.76 34.18
CA LEU A 174 -20.40 -12.75 33.18
C LEU A 174 -21.56 -13.64 32.71
N SER A 175 -22.59 -13.84 33.54
CA SER A 175 -23.77 -14.64 33.19
C SER A 175 -24.78 -13.92 32.30
N GLY A 176 -24.57 -12.64 31.99
CA GLY A 176 -25.36 -11.88 31.02
C GLY A 176 -26.83 -11.68 31.41
N LYS A 177 -27.17 -11.78 32.70
CA LYS A 177 -28.49 -11.47 33.26
C LYS A 177 -28.54 -10.09 33.93
#